data_AF-A0A7J6MHB6-F1
#
_entry.id   AF-A0A7J6MHB6-F1
#
_cell.length_a   1.000
_cell.length_b   1.000
_cell.length_c   1.000
_cell.angle_alpha   90.00
_cell.angle_beta   90.00
_cell.angle_gamma   90.00
#
_symmetry.space_group_name_H-M   'P 1'
#
loop_
_entity.id
_entity.type
_entity.pdbx_description
1 polymer ?
#
loop_
_entity_poly.entity_id
_entity_poly.type
_entity_poly.pdbx_seq_one_letter_code
_entity_poly.pdbx_strand_id
1 'polypeptide(L)'
;MSSNVSNNGMSRCAWVGRYVGAGREEYMEYHDEEWGVPVVSDDRLMFEMISLEGAQAGLSWATVLAKRRGYEEAFDDFQIDVLVRRLNEASSTEELIDEVMKGNYDIVRSRRKIGSIFGNAAAAKKIQEE
;
A
#
# COMPACT_ATOMS: atom_id res chain seq x y z
N MET A 1 -19.98 23.49 6.27
CA MET A 1 -19.37 23.40 4.94
C MET A 1 -17.90 23.12 5.15
N SER A 2 -17.49 21.85 5.14
CA SER A 2 -16.08 21.48 5.37
C SER A 2 -15.24 22.01 4.22
N SER A 3 -14.43 23.03 4.49
CA SER A 3 -13.62 23.73 3.51
C SER A 3 -12.67 22.75 2.80
N ASN A 4 -12.74 22.67 1.48
CA ASN A 4 -11.79 21.93 0.64
C ASN A 4 -10.45 22.68 0.49
N VAL A 5 -9.99 23.26 1.60
CA VAL A 5 -8.84 24.16 1.67
C VAL A 5 -7.80 23.49 2.57
N SER A 6 -6.57 23.35 2.07
CA SER A 6 -5.43 22.82 2.80
C SER A 6 -4.92 23.79 3.86
N ASN A 7 -4.06 23.31 4.75
CA ASN A 7 -3.51 24.10 5.86
C ASN A 7 -2.71 25.34 5.40
N ASN A 8 -2.23 25.33 4.14
CA ASN A 8 -1.54 26.46 3.50
C ASN A 8 -2.47 27.41 2.73
N GLY A 9 -3.80 27.26 2.83
CA GLY A 9 -4.79 28.14 2.20
C GLY A 9 -5.08 27.85 0.73
N MET A 10 -4.49 26.80 0.14
CA MET A 10 -4.77 26.39 -1.24
C MET A 10 -6.00 25.48 -1.33
N SER A 11 -6.70 25.52 -2.46
CA SER A 11 -7.76 24.53 -2.73
C SER A 11 -7.13 23.17 -3.03
N ARG A 12 -7.55 22.12 -2.32
CA ARG A 12 -7.10 20.74 -2.61
C ARG A 12 -7.63 20.26 -3.95
N CYS A 13 -6.99 19.25 -4.53
CA CYS A 13 -7.46 18.62 -5.76
C CYS A 13 -8.93 18.16 -5.64
N ALA A 14 -9.66 18.21 -6.76
CA ALA A 14 -11.10 17.97 -6.77
C ALA A 14 -11.51 16.57 -6.27
N TRP A 15 -10.63 15.58 -6.41
CA TRP A 15 -10.88 14.22 -5.93
C TRP A 15 -10.84 14.11 -4.39
N VAL A 16 -10.12 14.98 -3.70
CA VAL A 16 -10.13 15.06 -2.23
C VAL A 16 -11.44 15.65 -1.74
N GLY A 17 -11.86 16.78 -2.32
CA GLY A 17 -13.06 17.50 -1.91
C GLY A 17 -14.37 16.73 -2.13
N ARG A 18 -14.38 15.80 -3.10
CA ARG A 18 -15.53 14.92 -3.37
C ARG A 18 -15.63 13.73 -2.41
N TYR A 19 -14.55 13.39 -1.70
CA TYR A 19 -14.58 12.29 -0.76
C TYR A 19 -15.24 12.70 0.55
N VAL A 20 -16.30 11.99 0.92
CA VAL A 20 -17.08 12.19 2.15
C VAL A 20 -17.26 10.89 2.94
N GLY A 21 -16.45 9.87 2.63
CA GLY A 21 -16.48 8.57 3.31
C GLY A 21 -15.72 8.57 4.64
N ALA A 22 -15.72 7.42 5.31
CA ALA A 22 -14.88 7.18 6.48
C ALA A 22 -13.39 7.23 6.10
N GLY A 23 -12.53 7.77 6.95
CA GLY A 23 -11.12 7.94 6.61
C GLY A 23 -10.82 9.24 5.82
N ARG A 24 -11.75 10.21 5.84
CA ARG A 24 -11.62 11.46 5.07
C ARG A 24 -10.45 12.32 5.53
N GLU A 25 -10.14 12.30 6.82
CA GLU A 25 -9.04 13.10 7.38
C GLU A 25 -7.69 12.57 6.90
N GLU A 26 -7.51 11.26 7.02
CA GLU A 26 -6.35 10.51 6.53
C GLU A 26 -6.19 10.66 5.01
N TYR A 27 -7.30 10.71 4.27
CA TYR A 27 -7.27 10.95 2.83
C TYR A 27 -6.83 12.38 2.46
N MET A 28 -7.16 13.38 3.31
CA MET A 28 -6.72 14.76 3.15
C MET A 28 -5.24 14.92 3.54
N GLU A 29 -4.82 14.27 4.61
CA GLU A 29 -3.42 14.24 5.08
C GLU A 29 -2.52 13.57 4.03
N TYR A 30 -2.89 12.39 3.53
CA TYR A 30 -2.19 11.73 2.42
C TYR A 30 -2.04 12.65 1.21
N HIS A 31 -3.09 13.38 0.83
CA HIS A 31 -3.00 14.33 -0.28
C HIS A 31 -2.02 15.46 0.01
N ASP A 32 -2.07 16.04 1.21
CA ASP A 32 -1.32 17.23 1.56
C ASP A 32 0.17 16.93 1.79
N GLU A 33 0.50 15.73 2.27
CA GLU A 33 1.84 15.39 2.76
C GLU A 33 2.57 14.33 1.95
N GLU A 34 1.84 13.44 1.24
CA GLU A 34 2.45 12.31 0.53
C GLU A 34 2.21 12.35 -0.99
N TRP A 35 0.99 12.70 -1.42
CA TRP A 35 0.61 12.60 -2.82
C TRP A 35 1.33 13.65 -3.68
N GLY A 36 2.11 13.16 -4.65
CA GLY A 36 2.89 14.01 -5.55
C GLY A 36 4.17 14.56 -4.93
N VAL A 37 4.50 14.19 -3.69
CA VAL A 37 5.80 14.48 -3.07
C VAL A 37 6.83 13.48 -3.62
N PRO A 38 7.97 13.94 -4.17
CA PRO A 38 8.99 13.03 -4.68
C PRO A 38 9.58 12.15 -3.59
N VAL A 39 9.57 10.84 -3.81
CA VAL A 39 10.30 9.86 -3.01
C VAL A 39 11.64 9.59 -3.70
N VAL A 40 12.75 9.87 -3.02
CA VAL A 40 14.11 9.72 -3.57
C VAL A 40 14.90 8.78 -2.67
N SER A 41 15.43 7.70 -3.27
CA SER A 41 16.29 6.73 -2.59
C SER A 41 15.65 5.99 -1.40
N ASP A 42 14.32 5.85 -1.39
CA ASP A 42 13.58 5.00 -0.45
C ASP A 42 12.83 3.91 -1.22
N ASP A 43 13.56 2.86 -1.57
CA ASP A 43 13.03 1.72 -2.33
C ASP A 43 11.90 1.00 -1.58
N ARG A 44 11.95 0.98 -0.25
CA ARG A 44 10.93 0.35 0.60
C ARG A 44 9.61 1.10 0.44
N LEU A 45 9.61 2.43 0.59
CA LEU A 45 8.40 3.23 0.40
C LEU A 45 7.90 3.17 -1.05
N MET A 46 8.79 3.20 -2.04
CA MET A 46 8.38 3.03 -3.45
C MET A 46 7.73 1.67 -3.69
N PHE A 47 8.28 0.60 -3.10
CA PHE A 47 7.75 -0.76 -3.20
C PHE A 47 6.41 -0.93 -2.47
N GLU A 48 6.26 -0.32 -1.30
CA GLU A 48 5.00 -0.22 -0.58
C GLU A 48 3.92 0.43 -1.45
N MET A 49 4.19 1.62 -1.99
CA MET A 49 3.21 2.36 -2.78
C MET A 49 2.79 1.61 -4.04
N ILE A 50 3.73 1.05 -4.82
CA ILE A 50 3.36 0.29 -6.02
C ILE A 50 2.56 -0.99 -5.69
N SER A 51 2.83 -1.61 -4.53
CA SER A 51 2.08 -2.76 -4.05
C SER A 51 0.65 -2.39 -3.65
N LEU A 52 0.47 -1.27 -2.96
CA LEU A 52 -0.85 -0.75 -2.57
C LEU A 52 -1.68 -0.31 -3.80
N GLU A 53 -1.05 0.30 -4.80
CA GLU A 53 -1.70 0.64 -6.08
C GLU A 53 -2.24 -0.62 -6.79
N GLY A 54 -1.47 -1.72 -6.77
CA GLY A 54 -1.96 -3.03 -7.24
C GLY A 54 -3.17 -3.55 -6.44
N ALA A 55 -3.17 -3.33 -5.13
CA ALA A 55 -4.31 -3.68 -4.27
C ALA A 55 -5.56 -2.85 -4.57
N GLN A 56 -5.43 -1.67 -5.19
CA GLN A 56 -6.55 -0.79 -5.55
C GLN A 56 -7.43 -1.34 -6.67
N ALA A 57 -6.98 -2.30 -7.50
CA ALA A 57 -7.73 -2.77 -8.65
C ALA A 57 -9.19 -3.17 -8.29
N GLY A 58 -10.18 -2.44 -8.82
CA GLY A 58 -11.60 -2.64 -8.54
C GLY A 58 -12.13 -2.03 -7.23
N LEU A 59 -11.34 -1.17 -6.56
CA LEU A 59 -11.66 -0.49 -5.31
C LEU A 59 -11.34 1.01 -5.40
N SER A 60 -11.76 1.77 -4.40
CA SER A 60 -11.33 3.16 -4.24
C SER A 60 -9.95 3.23 -3.55
N TRP A 61 -9.14 4.25 -3.87
CA TRP A 61 -7.86 4.48 -3.18
C TRP A 61 -8.06 4.65 -1.67
N ALA A 62 -9.11 5.38 -1.25
CA ALA A 62 -9.44 5.54 0.16
C ALA A 62 -9.68 4.20 0.89
N THR A 63 -10.21 3.18 0.21
CA THR A 63 -10.36 1.83 0.77
C THR A 63 -9.02 1.17 1.05
N VAL A 64 -8.04 1.36 0.17
CA VAL A 64 -6.69 0.81 0.34
C VAL A 64 -5.92 1.60 1.40
N LEU A 65 -5.98 2.93 1.34
CA LEU A 65 -5.31 3.81 2.30
C LEU A 65 -5.76 3.54 3.74
N ALA A 66 -7.07 3.37 3.96
CA ALA A 66 -7.62 3.01 5.27
C ALA A 66 -7.11 1.65 5.80
N LYS A 67 -6.56 0.80 4.91
CA LYS A 67 -6.02 -0.52 5.22
C LYS A 67 -4.50 -0.57 5.22
N ARG A 68 -3.82 0.55 4.95
CA ARG A 68 -2.36 0.62 4.77
C ARG A 68 -1.61 -0.01 5.95
N ARG A 69 -1.98 0.32 7.18
CA ARG A 69 -1.40 -0.30 8.38
C ARG A 69 -1.59 -1.82 8.45
N GLY A 70 -2.76 -2.31 8.05
CA GLY A 70 -3.00 -3.76 7.98
C GLY A 70 -2.10 -4.44 6.95
N TYR A 71 -1.76 -3.74 5.86
CA TYR A 71 -0.80 -4.21 4.87
C TYR A 71 0.64 -4.18 5.40
N GLU A 72 1.05 -3.10 6.07
CA GLU A 72 2.36 -3.00 6.74
C GLU A 72 2.57 -4.20 7.69
N GLU A 73 1.59 -4.47 8.54
CA GLU A 73 1.62 -5.61 9.48
C GLU A 73 1.63 -6.97 8.76
N ALA A 74 0.90 -7.13 7.65
CA ALA A 74 0.81 -8.39 6.92
C ALA A 74 2.08 -8.71 6.10
N PHE A 75 2.82 -7.70 5.68
CA PHE A 75 3.93 -7.79 4.73
C PHE A 75 5.25 -7.22 5.28
N ASP A 76 5.45 -7.30 6.60
CA ASP A 76 6.70 -6.94 7.27
C ASP A 76 7.20 -5.53 6.90
N ASP A 77 6.33 -4.53 7.01
CA ASP A 77 6.58 -3.13 6.64
C ASP A 77 7.09 -2.94 5.20
N PHE A 78 6.73 -3.88 4.31
CA PHE A 78 7.16 -3.93 2.91
C PHE A 78 8.67 -4.01 2.73
N GLN A 79 9.39 -4.57 3.69
CA GLN A 79 10.83 -4.82 3.56
C GLN A 79 11.10 -5.88 2.48
N ILE A 80 11.57 -5.44 1.30
CA ILE A 80 11.80 -6.31 0.13
C ILE A 80 12.62 -7.56 0.50
N ASP A 81 13.74 -7.38 1.21
CA ASP A 81 14.62 -8.49 1.62
C ASP A 81 13.93 -9.47 2.57
N VAL A 82 13.04 -8.99 3.43
CA VAL A 82 12.27 -9.85 4.35
C VAL A 82 11.27 -10.68 3.55
N LEU A 83 10.54 -10.07 2.63
CA LEU A 83 9.57 -10.76 1.78
C LEU A 83 10.24 -11.78 0.85
N VAL A 84 11.41 -11.45 0.30
CA VAL A 84 12.20 -12.39 -0.51
C VAL A 84 12.73 -13.55 0.34
N ARG A 85 13.20 -13.28 1.56
CA ARG A 85 13.60 -14.34 2.49
C ARG A 85 12.42 -15.28 2.80
N ARG A 86 11.25 -14.73 3.12
CA ARG A 86 10.02 -15.52 3.33
C ARG A 86 9.68 -16.38 2.11
N LEU A 87 9.81 -15.84 0.90
CA LEU A 87 9.61 -16.60 -0.34
C LEU A 87 10.58 -17.76 -0.51
N ASN A 88 11.84 -17.57 -0.14
CA ASN A 88 12.87 -18.60 -0.23
C ASN A 88 12.72 -19.69 0.83
N GLU A 89 12.19 -19.34 2.00
CA GLU A 89 11.98 -20.26 3.13
C GLU A 89 10.66 -21.04 3.03
N ALA A 90 9.63 -20.46 2.38
CA ALA A 90 8.35 -21.13 2.18
C ALA A 90 8.44 -22.27 1.16
N SER A 91 7.62 -23.29 1.35
CA SER A 91 7.53 -24.42 0.40
C SER A 91 6.91 -23.99 -0.93
N SER A 92 6.07 -22.95 -0.90
CA SER A 92 5.47 -22.33 -2.08
C SER A 92 4.94 -20.93 -1.75
N THR A 93 4.69 -20.11 -2.79
CA THR A 93 3.98 -18.83 -2.61
C THR A 93 2.55 -19.03 -2.09
N GLU A 94 1.90 -20.15 -2.40
CA GLU A 94 0.54 -20.46 -1.94
C GLU A 94 0.48 -20.63 -0.41
N GLU A 95 1.55 -21.15 0.20
CA GLU A 95 1.71 -21.25 1.65
C GLU A 95 1.69 -19.87 2.32
N LEU A 96 2.45 -18.93 1.78
CA LEU A 96 2.51 -17.55 2.26
C LEU A 96 1.16 -16.83 2.08
N ILE A 97 0.49 -17.05 0.94
CA ILE A 97 -0.85 -16.49 0.71
C ILE A 97 -1.82 -17.04 1.75
N ASP A 98 -1.78 -18.34 2.05
CA ASP A 98 -2.62 -18.96 3.07
C ASP A 98 -2.35 -18.42 4.47
N GLU A 99 -1.08 -18.20 4.82
CA GLU A 99 -0.66 -17.60 6.08
C GLU A 99 -1.29 -16.21 6.24
N VAL A 100 -1.12 -15.32 5.25
CA VAL A 100 -1.67 -13.96 5.26
C VAL A 100 -3.20 -13.98 5.27
N MET A 101 -3.84 -14.89 4.52
CA MET A 101 -5.30 -15.02 4.48
C MET A 101 -5.90 -15.46 5.81
N LYS A 102 -5.22 -16.35 6.54
CA LYS A 102 -5.61 -16.84 7.87
C LYS A 102 -5.30 -15.83 8.97
N GLY A 103 -4.29 -14.98 8.76
CA GLY A 103 -3.94 -13.89 9.67
C GLY A 103 -5.10 -12.91 9.91
N ASN A 104 -5.08 -12.26 11.06
CA ASN A 104 -6.09 -11.27 11.44
C ASN A 104 -5.66 -9.85 11.04
N TYR A 105 -5.27 -9.67 9.78
CA TYR A 105 -4.85 -8.38 9.23
C TYR A 105 -6.04 -7.65 8.61
N ASP A 106 -6.10 -6.32 8.77
CA ASP A 106 -7.11 -5.50 8.10
C ASP A 106 -6.69 -5.15 6.66
N ILE A 107 -6.78 -6.13 5.76
CA ILE A 107 -6.38 -6.00 4.35
C ILE A 107 -7.50 -6.43 3.39
N VAL A 108 -7.34 -6.16 2.10
CA VAL A 108 -8.23 -6.71 1.08
C VAL A 108 -7.93 -8.21 0.92
N ARG A 109 -8.87 -9.06 1.33
CA ARG A 109 -8.77 -10.54 1.25
C ARG A 109 -8.95 -11.06 -0.18
N SER A 110 -7.95 -10.83 -1.02
CA SER A 110 -7.84 -11.36 -2.38
C SER A 110 -6.52 -12.11 -2.55
N ARG A 111 -6.60 -13.42 -2.77
CA ARG A 111 -5.42 -14.29 -2.98
C ARG A 111 -4.50 -13.77 -4.08
N ARG A 112 -5.08 -13.29 -5.19
CA ARG A 112 -4.32 -12.75 -6.33
C ARG A 112 -3.56 -11.47 -5.95
N LYS A 113 -4.18 -10.56 -5.20
CA LYS A 113 -3.55 -9.31 -4.75
C LYS A 113 -2.46 -9.57 -3.71
N ILE A 114 -2.70 -10.50 -2.79
CA ILE A 114 -1.71 -10.93 -1.79
C ILE A 114 -0.51 -11.57 -2.48
N GLY A 115 -0.76 -12.54 -3.38
CA GLY A 115 0.30 -13.22 -4.13
C GLY A 115 1.13 -12.27 -4.99
N SER A 116 0.52 -11.23 -5.58
CA SER A 116 1.27 -10.25 -6.37
C SER A 116 2.28 -9.46 -5.55
N ILE A 117 2.04 -9.20 -4.26
CA ILE A 117 3.00 -8.44 -3.43
C ILE A 117 4.30 -9.25 -3.26
N PHE A 118 4.19 -10.56 -3.00
CA PHE A 118 5.35 -11.44 -2.97
C PHE A 118 6.07 -11.51 -4.33
N GLY A 119 5.34 -11.73 -5.42
CA GLY A 119 5.93 -11.75 -6.76
C GLY A 119 6.64 -10.44 -7.12
N ASN A 120 6.05 -9.30 -6.73
CA ASN A 120 6.64 -7.98 -6.93
C ASN A 120 7.91 -7.81 -6.08
N ALA A 121 7.96 -8.34 -4.85
CA ALA A 121 9.17 -8.25 -4.00
C ALA A 121 10.36 -8.95 -4.67
N ALA A 122 10.15 -10.14 -5.22
CA ALA A 122 11.19 -10.86 -5.97
C ALA A 122 11.66 -10.09 -7.22
N ALA A 123 10.72 -9.47 -7.94
CA ALA A 123 11.05 -8.64 -9.10
C ALA A 123 11.80 -7.37 -8.71
N ALA A 124 11.38 -6.69 -7.64
CA ALA A 124 12.04 -5.50 -7.10
C ALA A 124 13.47 -5.82 -6.65
N LYS A 125 13.67 -6.95 -5.96
CA LYS A 125 15.01 -7.37 -5.54
C LYS A 125 15.95 -7.59 -6.73
N LYS A 126 15.45 -8.20 -7.80
CA LYS A 126 16.24 -8.38 -9.02
C LYS A 126 16.66 -7.04 -9.61
N ILE A 127 15.78 -6.04 -9.64
CA ILE A 127 16.10 -4.69 -10.13
C ILE A 127 17.18 -4.02 -9.26
N GLN A 128 17.16 -4.22 -7.93
CA GLN A 128 18.18 -3.69 -7.03
C GLN A 128 19.57 -4.31 -7.23
N GLU A 129 19.65 -5.48 -7.85
CA GLU A 129 20.90 -6.23 -8.10
C GLU A 129 21.50 -5.96 -9.49
N GLU A 130 20.79 -5.24 -10.38
CA GLU A 130 21.26 -4.83 -11.72
C GLU A 130 22.18 -3.59 -11.66
#